data_AF-A0A813CGB1-F1
#
_entry.id   AF-A0A813CGB1-F1
#
_cell.length_a   1.000
_cell.length_b   1.000
_cell.length_c   1.000
_cell.angle_alpha   90.00
_cell.angle_beta   90.00
_cell.angle_gamma   90.00
#
_symmetry.space_group_name_H-M   'P 1'
#
loop_
_entity.id
_entity.type
_entity.pdbx_description
1 polymer ?
#
loop_
_entity_poly.entity_id
_entity_poly.type
_entity_poly.pdbx_seq_one_letter_code
_entity_poly.pdbx_strand_id
1 'polypeptide(L)'
;MNGPEAWSLPALLPREADDSRLKGKMSERRYRKTARLIQSLGFKSFRELHDCYLATDVLALADVIQEYRKNFWQHFRLDPVGYVTLPSASWDAMLRVCTTPQTPLYRITVHKIYDLIRANIRGGVSNAFQLSTRANTDAPGLKPTSWLHLFDVRSQYPSIMAKPLPADGELPKLTDYLTDSFEKCYLVVVDYDFFLGRYDFLDWA
;
A
#
# COMPACT_ATOMS: atom_id res chain seq x y z
N MET A 1 35.85 -2.67 -0.87
CA MET A 1 36.68 -2.56 0.34
C MET A 1 35.71 -2.35 1.47
N ASN A 2 35.57 -3.31 2.37
CA ASN A 2 34.54 -3.30 3.43
C ASN A 2 35.19 -3.40 4.82
N GLY A 3 36.50 -3.20 4.93
CA GLY A 3 37.23 -3.26 6.19
C GLY A 3 37.32 -1.90 6.89
N PRO A 4 37.87 -1.86 8.12
CA PRO A 4 37.99 -0.66 8.93
C PRO A 4 38.76 0.48 8.26
N GLU A 5 39.65 0.17 7.32
CA GLU A 5 40.38 1.13 6.51
C GLU A 5 39.48 2.04 5.66
N ALA A 6 38.26 1.58 5.34
CA ALA A 6 37.29 2.36 4.58
C ALA A 6 36.86 3.63 5.32
N TRP A 7 36.90 3.65 6.66
CA TRP A 7 36.53 4.81 7.47
C TRP A 7 37.49 5.99 7.30
N SER A 8 38.74 5.72 6.90
CA SER A 8 39.77 6.73 6.66
C SER A 8 39.76 7.29 5.23
N LEU A 9 38.89 6.77 4.36
CA LEU A 9 38.74 7.30 2.99
C LEU A 9 38.23 8.75 3.01
N PRO A 10 38.47 9.53 1.94
CA PRO A 10 37.87 10.85 1.81
C PRO A 10 36.34 10.76 1.83
N ALA A 11 35.68 11.82 2.34
CA ALA A 11 34.22 11.90 2.39
C ALA A 11 33.55 11.75 1.00
N LEU A 12 34.20 12.27 -0.04
CA LEU A 12 33.77 12.13 -1.43
C LEU A 12 34.61 11.05 -2.13
N LEU A 13 33.99 9.91 -2.42
CA LEU A 13 34.59 8.82 -3.18
C LEU A 13 34.54 9.09 -4.69
N PRO A 14 35.38 8.42 -5.51
CA PRO A 14 35.25 8.44 -6.97
C PRO A 14 33.85 8.04 -7.40
N ARG A 15 33.35 8.63 -8.50
CA ARG A 15 31.97 8.44 -8.96
C ARG A 15 31.62 6.98 -9.22
N GLU A 16 32.60 6.20 -9.70
CA GLU A 16 32.48 4.78 -10.03
C GLU A 16 32.23 3.91 -8.79
N ALA A 17 32.58 4.41 -7.58
CA ALA A 17 32.35 3.68 -6.33
C ALA A 17 30.85 3.53 -6.00
N ASP A 18 30.00 4.42 -6.53
CA ASP A 18 28.55 4.39 -6.32
C ASP A 18 27.77 3.70 -7.46
N ASP A 19 28.47 3.12 -8.44
CA ASP A 19 27.82 2.38 -9.53
C ASP A 19 27.18 1.09 -8.99
N SER A 20 25.88 0.90 -9.23
CA SER A 20 25.12 -0.24 -8.73
C SER A 20 24.46 -1.00 -9.87
N ARG A 21 24.47 -2.34 -9.82
CA ARG A 21 23.73 -3.18 -10.77
C ARG A 21 22.22 -2.91 -10.76
N LEU A 22 21.67 -2.47 -9.63
CA LEU A 22 20.23 -2.20 -9.47
C LEU A 22 19.83 -0.78 -9.86
N LYS A 23 20.71 0.21 -9.61
CA LYS A 23 20.40 1.63 -9.81
C LYS A 23 21.10 2.24 -11.04
N GLY A 24 21.96 1.48 -11.70
CA GLY A 24 22.79 1.95 -12.80
C GLY A 24 23.96 2.81 -12.32
N LYS A 25 24.51 3.58 -13.26
CA LYS A 25 25.66 4.45 -13.01
C LYS A 25 25.28 5.70 -12.24
N MET A 26 26.19 6.20 -11.40
CA MET A 26 25.99 7.44 -10.67
C MET A 26 25.87 8.64 -11.63
N SER A 27 24.76 9.38 -11.54
CA SER A 27 24.55 10.55 -12.39
C SER A 27 25.40 11.74 -11.93
N GLU A 28 25.90 12.51 -12.90
CA GLU A 28 26.70 13.72 -12.65
C GLU A 28 25.97 14.73 -11.75
N ARG A 29 24.65 14.87 -11.95
CA ARG A 29 23.80 15.75 -11.11
C ARG A 29 23.80 15.31 -9.65
N ARG A 30 23.71 14.00 -9.39
CA ARG A 30 23.69 13.46 -8.02
C ARG A 30 25.06 13.56 -7.38
N TYR A 31 26.13 13.24 -8.11
CA TYR A 31 27.50 13.39 -7.65
C TYR A 31 27.82 14.84 -7.22
N ARG A 32 27.47 15.83 -8.06
CA ARG A 32 27.64 17.26 -7.72
C ARG A 32 26.84 17.69 -6.49
N LYS A 33 25.64 17.15 -6.30
CA LYS A 33 24.84 17.40 -5.09
C LYS A 33 25.52 16.85 -3.85
N THR A 34 26.02 15.61 -3.91
CA THR A 34 26.76 14.99 -2.81
C THR A 34 28.03 15.79 -2.47
N ALA A 35 28.81 16.20 -3.48
CA ALA A 35 30.00 17.03 -3.28
C ALA A 35 29.68 18.37 -2.60
N ARG A 36 28.60 19.06 -3.03
CA ARG A 36 28.15 20.31 -2.39
C ARG A 36 27.71 20.08 -0.95
N LEU A 37 27.00 18.99 -0.67
CA LEU A 37 26.57 18.64 0.69
C LEU A 37 27.79 18.45 1.60
N ILE A 38 28.73 17.60 1.19
CA ILE A 38 29.99 17.33 1.91
C ILE A 38 30.75 18.63 2.16
N GLN A 39 30.88 19.48 1.14
CA GLN A 39 31.57 20.76 1.25
C GLN A 39 30.85 21.70 2.24
N SER A 40 29.53 21.79 2.17
CA SER A 40 28.73 22.68 3.04
C SER A 40 28.77 22.27 4.50
N LEU A 41 28.85 20.97 4.78
CA LEU A 41 28.94 20.42 6.13
C LEU A 41 30.39 20.23 6.61
N GLY A 42 31.38 20.47 5.74
CA GLY A 42 32.79 20.43 6.07
C GLY A 42 33.36 19.03 6.32
N PHE A 43 32.72 17.97 5.81
CA PHE A 43 33.17 16.59 6.05
C PHE A 43 34.45 16.27 5.28
N LYS A 44 35.43 15.71 5.99
CA LYS A 44 36.76 15.37 5.43
C LYS A 44 36.91 13.86 5.20
N SER A 45 36.38 13.06 6.10
CA SER A 45 36.47 11.60 6.06
C SER A 45 35.12 10.95 5.73
N PHE A 46 35.17 9.75 5.15
CA PHE A 46 33.99 8.91 4.92
C PHE A 46 33.26 8.61 6.23
N ARG A 47 34.01 8.43 7.32
CA ARG A 47 33.46 8.26 8.67
C ARG A 47 32.56 9.42 9.09
N GLU A 48 33.01 10.67 8.96
CA GLU A 48 32.20 11.84 9.34
C GLU A 48 30.89 11.90 8.56
N LEU A 49 30.94 11.65 7.25
CA LEU A 49 29.76 11.59 6.40
C LEU A 49 28.82 10.45 6.83
N HIS A 50 29.36 9.26 7.07
CA HIS A 50 28.60 8.08 7.46
C HIS A 50 27.97 8.25 8.84
N ASP A 51 28.71 8.75 9.83
CA ASP A 51 28.22 8.97 11.20
C ASP A 51 27.09 10.01 11.19
N CYS A 52 27.21 11.07 10.37
CA CYS A 52 26.11 12.02 10.17
C CYS A 52 24.89 11.38 9.50
N TYR A 53 25.08 10.59 8.44
CA TYR A 53 24.01 9.86 7.77
C TYR A 53 23.28 8.92 8.75
N LEU A 54 24.04 8.11 9.49
CA LEU A 54 23.50 7.16 10.47
C LEU A 54 22.75 7.87 11.60
N ALA A 55 23.32 8.95 12.14
CA ALA A 55 22.64 9.78 13.13
C ALA A 55 21.33 10.34 12.58
N THR A 56 21.33 10.84 11.35
CA THR A 56 20.12 11.37 10.70
C THR A 56 19.06 10.29 10.51
N ASP A 57 19.46 9.10 10.03
CA ASP A 57 18.56 7.98 9.79
C ASP A 57 17.90 7.49 11.09
N VAL A 58 18.71 7.32 12.15
CA VAL A 58 18.24 6.92 13.48
C VAL A 58 17.35 7.97 14.11
N LEU A 59 17.73 9.24 14.06
CA LEU A 59 16.95 10.33 14.67
C LEU A 59 15.63 10.56 13.93
N ALA A 60 15.63 10.51 12.60
CA ALA A 60 14.41 10.62 11.80
C ALA A 60 13.44 9.46 12.09
N LEU A 61 13.95 8.22 12.18
CA LEU A 61 13.13 7.08 12.55
C LEU A 61 12.61 7.20 13.99
N ALA A 62 13.44 7.64 14.92
CA ALA A 62 13.04 7.85 16.31
C ALA A 62 11.93 8.90 16.44
N ASP A 63 11.99 9.99 15.67
CA ASP A 63 10.96 11.03 15.67
C ASP A 63 9.62 10.48 15.13
N VAL A 64 9.65 9.79 13.99
CA VAL A 64 8.46 9.14 13.40
C VAL A 64 7.85 8.11 14.37
N ILE A 65 8.67 7.29 15.03
CA ILE A 65 8.17 6.28 15.98
C ILE A 65 7.58 6.92 17.24
N GLN A 66 8.19 7.98 17.77
CA GLN A 66 7.64 8.71 18.90
C GLN A 66 6.27 9.30 18.58
N GLU A 67 6.14 9.93 17.41
CA GLU A 67 4.88 10.52 16.97
C GLU A 67 3.83 9.46 16.65
N TYR A 68 4.24 8.34 16.05
CA TYR A 68 3.38 7.18 15.82
C TYR A 68 2.83 6.62 17.14
N ARG A 69 3.66 6.42 18.17
CA ARG A 69 3.22 5.94 19.49
C ARG A 69 2.27 6.92 20.17
N LYS A 70 2.57 8.22 20.13
CA LYS A 70 1.68 9.28 20.68
C LYS A 70 0.32 9.25 20.01
N ASN A 71 0.28 9.27 18.68
CA ASN A 71 -0.97 9.25 17.93
C ASN A 71 -1.77 7.97 18.18
N PHE A 72 -1.12 6.81 18.16
CA PHE A 72 -1.80 5.53 18.38
C PHE A 72 -2.37 5.44 19.80
N TRP A 73 -1.62 5.91 20.80
CA TRP A 73 -2.12 5.99 22.18
C TRP A 73 -3.29 6.98 22.31
N GLN A 74 -3.23 8.12 21.64
CA GLN A 74 -4.28 9.14 21.64
C GLN A 74 -5.60 8.63 21.05
N HIS A 75 -5.56 7.82 19.99
CA HIS A 75 -6.76 7.32 19.31
C HIS A 75 -7.26 6.01 19.90
N PHE A 76 -6.37 5.08 20.24
CA PHE A 76 -6.73 3.69 20.56
C PHE A 76 -6.35 3.27 21.98
N ARG A 77 -5.60 4.09 22.74
CA ARG A 77 -5.10 3.74 24.09
C ARG A 77 -4.33 2.41 24.11
N LEU A 78 -3.56 2.19 23.04
CA LEU A 78 -2.68 1.04 22.84
C LEU A 78 -1.27 1.57 22.50
N ASP A 79 -0.24 0.81 22.84
CA ASP A 79 1.14 1.13 22.43
C ASP A 79 1.53 0.24 21.24
N PRO A 80 1.69 0.81 20.02
CA PRO A 80 1.85 0.00 18.82
C PRO A 80 3.20 -0.72 18.75
N VAL A 81 4.23 -0.28 19.49
CA VAL A 81 5.53 -0.99 19.55
C VAL A 81 5.48 -2.25 20.41
N GLY A 82 4.38 -2.50 21.13
CA GLY A 82 4.14 -3.78 21.81
C GLY A 82 3.76 -4.91 20.84
N TYR A 83 3.53 -4.60 19.57
CA TYR A 83 3.10 -5.55 18.55
C TYR A 83 4.22 -5.85 17.56
N VAL A 84 4.25 -7.09 17.07
CA VAL A 84 5.24 -7.52 16.05
C VAL A 84 5.02 -6.79 14.72
N THR A 85 3.77 -6.47 14.37
CA THR A 85 3.42 -5.79 13.12
C THR A 85 2.27 -4.79 13.31
N LEU A 86 2.22 -3.78 12.44
CA LEU A 86 1.13 -2.80 12.41
C LEU A 86 -0.26 -3.44 12.22
N PRO A 87 -0.47 -4.44 11.32
CA PRO A 87 -1.77 -5.11 11.23
C PRO A 87 -2.25 -5.74 12.53
N SER A 88 -1.34 -6.32 13.34
CA SER A 88 -1.69 -6.86 14.66
C SER A 88 -2.16 -5.75 15.60
N ALA A 89 -1.46 -4.62 15.64
CA ALA A 89 -1.87 -3.46 16.44
C ALA A 89 -3.21 -2.89 15.96
N SER A 90 -3.40 -2.77 14.65
CA SER A 90 -4.64 -2.28 14.03
C SER A 90 -5.83 -3.19 14.30
N TRP A 91 -5.62 -4.51 14.36
CA TRP A 91 -6.66 -5.47 14.72
C TRP A 91 -7.16 -5.25 16.15
N ASP A 92 -6.27 -5.14 17.12
CA ASP A 92 -6.63 -4.87 18.51
C ASP A 92 -7.26 -3.48 18.69
N ALA A 93 -6.76 -2.48 17.97
CA ALA A 93 -7.37 -1.16 17.92
C ALA A 93 -8.82 -1.21 17.42
N MET A 94 -9.07 -1.96 16.34
CA MET A 94 -10.41 -2.20 15.81
C MET A 94 -11.28 -2.92 16.84
N LEU A 95 -10.79 -4.00 17.47
CA LEU A 95 -11.55 -4.73 18.49
C LEU A 95 -11.96 -3.79 19.63
N ARG A 96 -11.04 -2.95 20.11
CA ARG A 96 -11.30 -2.03 21.21
C ARG A 96 -12.31 -0.93 20.87
N VAL A 97 -12.31 -0.42 19.64
CA VAL A 97 -13.20 0.68 19.22
C VAL A 97 -14.56 0.16 18.76
N CYS A 98 -14.58 -0.93 18.01
CA CYS A 98 -15.78 -1.42 17.33
C CYS A 98 -16.53 -2.51 18.11
N THR A 99 -15.87 -3.22 19.02
CA THR A 99 -16.51 -4.28 19.79
C THR A 99 -17.03 -3.73 21.12
N THR A 100 -18.34 -3.79 21.29
CA THR A 100 -19.02 -3.47 22.54
C THR A 100 -19.88 -4.67 22.93
N PRO A 101 -20.40 -4.74 24.18
CA PRO A 101 -21.40 -5.76 24.53
C PRO A 101 -22.63 -5.76 23.60
N GLN A 102 -22.93 -4.64 22.94
CA GLN A 102 -24.03 -4.49 21.99
C GLN A 102 -23.64 -4.88 20.55
N THR A 103 -22.35 -4.91 20.23
CA THR A 103 -21.80 -5.25 18.91
C THR A 103 -20.69 -6.29 19.01
N PRO A 104 -21.00 -7.52 19.46
CA PRO A 104 -20.00 -8.57 19.57
C PRO A 104 -19.52 -9.01 18.18
N LEU A 105 -18.21 -9.27 18.07
CA LEU A 105 -17.63 -9.97 16.93
C LEU A 105 -17.55 -11.46 17.25
N TYR A 106 -18.04 -12.29 16.33
CA TYR A 106 -18.07 -13.73 16.49
C TYR A 106 -16.89 -14.37 15.76
N ARG A 107 -16.20 -15.27 16.46
CA ARG A 107 -15.14 -16.08 15.85
C ARG A 107 -15.79 -17.21 15.05
N ILE A 108 -15.31 -17.43 13.83
CA ILE A 108 -15.68 -18.62 13.06
C ILE A 108 -15.14 -19.86 13.79
N THR A 109 -16.04 -20.66 14.36
CA THR A 109 -15.69 -21.89 15.10
C THR A 109 -15.77 -23.14 14.24
N VAL A 110 -16.53 -23.11 13.15
CA VAL A 110 -16.74 -24.24 12.26
C VAL A 110 -15.70 -24.21 11.13
N HIS A 111 -14.85 -25.23 11.06
CA HIS A 111 -13.78 -25.31 10.06
C HIS A 111 -14.29 -25.27 8.62
N LYS A 112 -15.39 -25.97 8.30
CA LYS A 112 -16.00 -25.95 6.96
C LYS A 112 -16.43 -24.55 6.51
N ILE A 113 -16.93 -23.73 7.44
CA ILE A 113 -17.32 -22.33 7.18
C ILE A 113 -16.06 -21.51 6.87
N TYR A 114 -15.01 -21.70 7.66
CA TYR A 114 -13.73 -21.04 7.45
C TYR A 114 -13.14 -21.36 6.06
N ASP A 115 -13.12 -22.64 5.68
CA ASP A 115 -12.59 -23.07 4.39
C ASP A 115 -13.38 -22.49 3.22
N LEU A 116 -14.71 -22.47 3.34
CA LEU A 116 -15.59 -21.86 2.35
C LEU A 116 -15.29 -20.37 2.18
N ILE A 117 -15.17 -19.62 3.29
CA ILE A 117 -14.83 -18.18 3.23
C ILE A 117 -13.44 -17.99 2.62
N ARG A 118 -12.44 -18.76 3.06
CA ARG A 118 -11.07 -18.69 2.52
C ARG A 118 -11.01 -18.97 1.03
N ALA A 119 -11.74 -19.99 0.57
CA ALA A 119 -11.81 -20.35 -0.85
C ALA A 119 -12.47 -19.25 -1.72
N ASN A 120 -13.28 -18.38 -1.11
CA ASN A 120 -14.01 -17.31 -1.80
C ASN A 120 -13.45 -15.90 -1.56
N ILE A 121 -12.44 -15.73 -0.69
CA ILE A 121 -11.73 -14.45 -0.58
C ILE A 121 -11.00 -14.16 -1.91
N ARG A 122 -11.25 -12.97 -2.46
CA ARG A 122 -10.56 -12.42 -3.63
C ARG A 122 -9.92 -11.08 -3.27
N GLY A 123 -8.83 -10.74 -3.94
CA GLY A 123 -8.18 -9.45 -3.80
C GLY A 123 -8.90 -8.35 -4.61
N GLY A 124 -8.25 -7.20 -4.72
CA GLY A 124 -8.72 -6.13 -5.60
C GLY A 124 -8.69 -6.55 -7.08
N VAL A 125 -9.68 -6.09 -7.84
CA VAL A 125 -9.74 -6.30 -9.28
C VAL A 125 -8.71 -5.38 -9.95
N SER A 126 -7.77 -5.96 -10.71
CA SER A 126 -6.79 -5.24 -11.52
C SER A 126 -6.79 -5.84 -12.91
N ASN A 127 -7.38 -5.12 -13.87
CA ASN A 127 -7.54 -5.58 -15.24
C ASN A 127 -7.19 -4.45 -16.21
N ALA A 128 -6.42 -4.79 -17.25
CA ALA A 128 -6.22 -3.93 -18.41
C ALA A 128 -7.19 -4.36 -19.50
N PHE A 129 -8.31 -3.63 -19.65
CA PHE A 129 -9.29 -3.91 -20.69
C PHE A 129 -8.79 -3.53 -22.10
N GLN A 130 -7.86 -2.58 -22.17
CA GLN A 130 -7.16 -2.19 -23.39
C GLN A 130 -5.65 -2.28 -23.16
N LEU A 131 -4.92 -2.85 -24.14
CA LEU A 131 -3.48 -3.09 -24.06
C LEU A 131 -2.67 -1.80 -23.89
N SER A 132 -3.09 -0.71 -24.56
CA SER A 132 -2.45 0.59 -24.46
C SER A 132 -3.38 1.67 -25.02
N THR A 133 -3.44 2.80 -24.35
CA THR A 133 -4.13 4.01 -24.81
C THR A 133 -3.22 5.20 -24.51
N ARG A 134 -3.13 6.14 -25.45
CA ARG A 134 -2.34 7.37 -25.29
C ARG A 134 -3.23 8.58 -25.56
N ALA A 135 -3.27 9.50 -24.60
CA ALA A 135 -3.94 10.79 -24.78
C ALA A 135 -3.30 11.58 -25.93
N ASN A 136 -4.13 12.25 -26.72
CA ASN A 136 -3.73 13.13 -27.81
C ASN A 136 -3.93 14.59 -27.39
N THR A 137 -3.03 15.12 -26.55
CA THR A 137 -3.13 16.47 -25.98
C THR A 137 -2.44 17.56 -26.80
N ASP A 138 -1.44 17.20 -27.63
CA ASP A 138 -0.51 18.19 -28.23
C ASP A 138 -0.24 18.00 -29.75
N ALA A 139 -1.00 17.16 -30.47
CA ALA A 139 -0.70 16.92 -31.88
C ALA A 139 -1.52 17.83 -32.82
N PRO A 140 -0.88 18.71 -33.63
CA PRO A 140 -1.51 19.25 -34.82
C PRO A 140 -1.61 18.13 -35.87
N GLY A 141 -2.73 17.41 -35.89
CA GLY A 141 -2.94 16.25 -36.76
C GLY A 141 -4.41 15.90 -36.99
N LEU A 142 -4.65 14.82 -37.75
CA LEU A 142 -5.97 14.32 -38.19
C LEU A 142 -6.81 13.63 -37.09
N LYS A 143 -6.22 13.35 -35.91
CA LYS A 143 -6.92 12.67 -34.81
C LYS A 143 -7.54 13.69 -33.85
N PRO A 144 -8.76 13.44 -33.33
CA PRO A 144 -9.37 14.32 -32.33
C PRO A 144 -8.52 14.40 -31.06
N THR A 145 -8.58 15.54 -30.40
CA THR A 145 -7.97 15.74 -29.07
C THR A 145 -8.59 14.76 -28.08
N SER A 146 -7.77 14.07 -27.30
CA SER A 146 -8.24 13.10 -26.31
C SER A 146 -7.49 13.24 -24.98
N TRP A 147 -8.19 12.90 -23.90
CA TRP A 147 -7.70 13.05 -22.52
C TRP A 147 -7.75 11.69 -21.80
N LEU A 148 -6.83 11.48 -20.87
CA LEU A 148 -6.86 10.35 -19.94
C LEU A 148 -7.23 10.88 -18.56
N HIS A 149 -8.27 10.31 -17.97
CA HIS A 149 -8.72 10.63 -16.62
C HIS A 149 -8.38 9.47 -15.69
N LEU A 150 -7.71 9.77 -14.58
CA LEU A 150 -7.47 8.82 -13.50
C LEU A 150 -8.42 9.16 -12.35
N PHE A 151 -9.30 8.22 -12.03
CA PHE A 151 -10.17 8.31 -10.86
C PHE A 151 -9.66 7.37 -9.78
N ASP A 152 -9.66 7.85 -8.55
CA ASP A 152 -9.33 7.05 -7.38
C ASP A 152 -10.41 7.22 -6.30
N VAL A 153 -10.79 6.11 -5.68
CA VAL A 153 -11.81 6.09 -4.64
C VAL A 153 -11.13 6.27 -3.29
N ARG A 154 -11.45 7.38 -2.61
CA ARG A 154 -10.92 7.66 -1.28
C ARG A 154 -11.30 6.53 -0.31
N SER A 155 -10.29 5.84 0.24
CA SER A 155 -10.45 4.86 1.31
C SER A 155 -11.50 3.77 1.01
N GLN A 156 -11.44 3.16 -0.17
CA GLN A 156 -12.40 2.16 -0.65
C GLN A 156 -12.76 1.09 0.41
N TYR A 157 -11.77 0.40 0.98
CA TYR A 157 -12.02 -0.66 1.97
C TYR A 157 -12.72 -0.12 3.24
N PRO A 158 -12.21 0.93 3.92
CA PRO A 158 -12.95 1.55 5.04
C PRO A 158 -14.38 1.96 4.71
N SER A 159 -14.64 2.49 3.50
CA SER A 159 -15.98 2.87 3.08
C SER A 159 -16.93 1.67 2.98
N ILE A 160 -16.45 0.52 2.51
CA ILE A 160 -17.23 -0.73 2.46
C ILE A 160 -17.37 -1.32 3.86
N MET A 161 -16.35 -1.25 4.70
CA MET A 161 -16.40 -1.73 6.09
C MET A 161 -17.38 -0.96 6.98
N ALA A 162 -17.81 0.24 6.55
CA ALA A 162 -18.87 1.01 7.21
C ALA A 162 -20.30 0.59 6.78
N LYS A 163 -20.43 -0.36 5.85
CA LYS A 163 -21.71 -0.94 5.42
C LYS A 163 -22.02 -2.22 6.21
N PRO A 164 -23.26 -2.72 6.20
CA PRO A 164 -23.59 -4.00 6.85
C PRO A 164 -22.69 -5.13 6.35
N LEU A 165 -21.99 -5.80 7.26
CA LEU A 165 -21.12 -6.94 7.01
C LEU A 165 -21.60 -8.17 7.79
N PRO A 166 -21.28 -9.40 7.34
CA PRO A 166 -21.55 -10.61 8.10
C PRO A 166 -20.90 -10.54 9.50
N ALA A 167 -21.69 -10.71 10.55
CA ALA A 167 -21.23 -10.56 11.93
C ALA A 167 -21.60 -11.74 12.83
N ASP A 168 -22.71 -12.43 12.57
CA ASP A 168 -23.33 -13.46 13.43
C ASP A 168 -22.62 -14.83 13.42
N GLY A 169 -21.65 -15.04 12.52
CA GLY A 169 -20.87 -16.28 12.46
C GLY A 169 -21.65 -17.51 11.99
N GLU A 170 -22.91 -17.32 11.57
CA GLU A 170 -23.74 -18.35 10.96
C GLU A 170 -23.57 -18.33 9.43
N LEU A 171 -23.67 -19.50 8.79
CA LEU A 171 -23.79 -19.53 7.34
C LEU A 171 -25.17 -18.98 6.95
N PRO A 172 -25.27 -18.08 5.97
CA PRO A 172 -26.55 -17.73 5.40
C PRO A 172 -27.22 -19.01 4.87
N LYS A 173 -28.48 -19.22 5.25
CA LYS A 173 -29.27 -20.35 4.73
C LYS A 173 -29.42 -20.19 3.23
N LEU A 174 -29.20 -21.28 2.49
CA LEU A 174 -29.42 -21.30 1.05
C LEU A 174 -30.92 -21.10 0.80
N THR A 175 -31.27 -20.01 0.14
CA THR A 175 -32.64 -19.65 -0.23
C THR A 175 -32.63 -19.11 -1.64
N ASP A 176 -33.69 -19.36 -2.41
CA ASP A 176 -33.86 -18.73 -3.72
C ASP A 176 -33.81 -17.21 -3.57
N TYR A 177 -32.82 -16.58 -4.19
CA TYR A 177 -32.53 -15.17 -4.01
C TYR A 177 -33.05 -14.35 -5.19
N LEU A 178 -34.12 -13.60 -4.97
CA LEU A 178 -34.70 -12.62 -5.91
C LEU A 178 -35.03 -11.33 -5.14
N THR A 179 -34.01 -10.56 -4.74
CA THR A 179 -34.24 -9.29 -4.03
C THR A 179 -33.23 -8.23 -4.47
N ASP A 180 -33.69 -6.99 -4.65
CA ASP A 180 -32.84 -5.81 -4.89
C ASP A 180 -32.39 -5.11 -3.58
N SER A 181 -32.55 -5.76 -2.42
CA SER A 181 -32.18 -5.16 -1.12
C SER A 181 -30.69 -5.37 -0.80
N PHE A 182 -29.99 -4.25 -0.55
CA PHE A 182 -28.59 -4.21 -0.10
C PHE A 182 -28.45 -4.14 1.42
N GLU A 183 -29.52 -4.39 2.18
CA GLU A 183 -29.50 -4.32 3.65
C GLU A 183 -28.86 -5.55 4.31
N LYS A 184 -28.66 -6.63 3.55
CA LYS A 184 -28.09 -7.90 4.02
C LYS A 184 -27.04 -8.43 3.05
N CYS A 185 -26.11 -9.22 3.57
CA CYS A 185 -25.07 -9.91 2.80
C CYS A 185 -25.46 -11.39 2.60
N TYR A 186 -25.24 -11.93 1.40
CA TYR A 186 -25.62 -13.29 1.02
C TYR A 186 -24.45 -14.02 0.36
N LEU A 187 -24.37 -15.33 0.60
CA LEU A 187 -23.54 -16.24 -0.19
C LEU A 187 -24.43 -16.86 -1.28
N VAL A 188 -24.09 -16.65 -2.55
CA VAL A 188 -24.89 -17.14 -3.68
C VAL A 188 -24.05 -18.05 -4.57
N VAL A 189 -24.70 -19.08 -5.12
CA VAL A 189 -24.19 -19.84 -6.26
C VAL A 189 -24.92 -19.30 -7.47
N VAL A 190 -24.18 -18.82 -8.47
CA VAL A 190 -24.74 -18.21 -9.68
C VAL A 190 -24.19 -18.91 -10.91
N ASP A 191 -25.09 -19.22 -11.84
CA ASP A 191 -24.71 -19.45 -13.23
C ASP A 191 -24.69 -18.08 -13.91
N TYR A 192 -23.59 -17.76 -14.60
CA TYR A 192 -23.46 -16.51 -15.32
C TYR A 192 -22.91 -16.76 -16.72
N ASP A 193 -23.46 -16.04 -17.70
CA ASP A 193 -22.99 -16.05 -19.08
C ASP A 193 -22.43 -14.68 -19.44
N PHE A 194 -21.23 -14.66 -20.04
CA PHE A 194 -20.69 -13.45 -20.64
C PHE A 194 -21.23 -13.31 -22.07
N PHE A 195 -22.04 -12.27 -22.30
CA PHE A 195 -22.49 -11.91 -23.64
C PHE A 195 -21.33 -11.30 -24.45
N LEU A 196 -20.56 -12.16 -25.13
CA LEU A 196 -19.38 -11.77 -25.93
C LEU A 196 -19.70 -10.65 -26.95
N GLY A 197 -20.87 -10.70 -27.59
CA GLY A 197 -21.28 -9.74 -28.60
C GLY A 197 -21.51 -8.29 -28.13
N ARG A 198 -21.42 -7.98 -26.82
CA ARG A 198 -21.46 -6.60 -26.30
C ARG A 198 -20.08 -5.99 -26.04
N TYR A 199 -19.02 -6.80 -26.01
CA TYR A 199 -17.67 -6.37 -25.61
C TYR A 199 -16.63 -6.51 -26.72
N ASP A 200 -17.02 -7.03 -27.89
CA ASP A 200 -16.17 -7.14 -29.10
C ASP A 200 -15.96 -5.81 -29.83
N PHE A 201 -16.41 -4.68 -29.27
CA PHE A 201 -15.99 -3.37 -29.74
C PHE A 201 -14.56 -3.13 -29.25
N LEU A 202 -13.59 -3.63 -30.01
CA LEU A 202 -12.28 -3.01 -30.05
C LEU A 202 -12.56 -1.53 -30.38
N ASP A 203 -12.34 -0.62 -29.43
CA ASP A 203 -12.37 0.82 -29.71
C ASP A 203 -11.07 1.14 -30.46
N TRP A 204 -11.16 1.32 -31.77
CA TRP A 204 -9.99 1.67 -32.60
C TRP A 204 -9.78 3.18 -32.45
N ALA A 205 -9.22 3.61 -31.32
CA ALA A 205 -8.80 4.99 -31.10
C ALA A 205 -7.27 5.12 -31.08
#